data_AF-W1Y8T3-F1
#
_entry.id   AF-W1Y8T3-F1
#
_cell.length_a   1.000
_cell.length_b   1.000
_cell.length_c   1.000
_cell.angle_alpha   90.00
_cell.angle_beta   90.00
_cell.angle_gamma   90.00
#
_symmetry.space_group_name_H-M   'P 1'
#
loop_
_entity.id
_entity.type
_entity.pdbx_description
1 polymer ?
#
loop_
_entity_poly.entity_id
_entity_poly.type
_entity_poly.pdbx_seq_one_letter_code
_entity_poly.pdbx_strand_id
1 'polypeptide(L)'
;SWLPTAAFAAGAEASLTHKLTVCAGSSGPGNLHLINGLFDCHRNRVPVLAIASHIPQSEVGLNYFQETHPENLFKECSCFCELVSNPKQMPEILFRAMNAAVGNQD
;
A
#
# COMPACT_ATOMS: atom_id res chain seq x y z
N SER A 1 3.29 -11.01 1.00
CA SER A 1 3.22 -11.58 2.36
C SER A 1 2.20 -10.81 3.20
N TRP A 2 1.59 -11.44 4.22
CA TRP A 2 0.50 -10.88 5.06
C TRP A 2 0.93 -10.57 6.52
N LEU A 3 2.23 -10.59 6.78
CA LEU A 3 2.82 -10.38 8.11
C LEU A 3 3.27 -8.91 8.29
N PRO A 4 3.48 -8.43 9.53
CA PRO A 4 4.01 -7.08 9.77
C PRO A 4 5.33 -6.78 9.03
N THR A 5 6.14 -7.81 8.75
CA THR A 5 7.37 -7.70 7.96
C THR A 5 7.16 -7.74 6.44
N ALA A 6 5.91 -7.76 5.98
CA ALA A 6 5.59 -7.98 4.58
C ALA A 6 6.14 -6.90 3.65
N ALA A 7 6.07 -5.63 4.06
CA ALA A 7 6.60 -4.53 3.27
C ALA A 7 8.13 -4.61 3.15
N PHE A 8 8.85 -4.94 4.23
CA PHE A 8 10.30 -5.14 4.18
C PHE A 8 10.70 -6.34 3.33
N ALA A 9 9.99 -7.47 3.47
CA ALA A 9 10.24 -8.64 2.64
C ALA A 9 9.99 -8.35 1.16
N ALA A 10 8.89 -7.64 0.84
CA ALA A 10 8.58 -7.23 -0.51
C ALA A 10 9.63 -6.27 -1.08
N GLY A 11 10.09 -5.29 -0.30
CA GLY A 11 11.16 -4.38 -0.68
C GLY A 11 12.48 -5.10 -0.95
N ALA A 12 12.88 -6.04 -0.07
CA ALA A 12 14.09 -6.83 -0.27
C ALA A 12 14.00 -7.68 -1.56
N GLU A 13 12.87 -8.34 -1.80
CA GLU A 13 12.65 -9.14 -3.01
C GLU A 13 12.66 -8.26 -4.27
N ALA A 14 11.96 -7.14 -4.26
CA ALA A 14 11.95 -6.18 -5.36
C ALA A 14 13.34 -5.62 -5.66
N SER A 15 14.12 -5.32 -4.63
CA SER A 15 15.51 -4.83 -4.78
C SER A 15 16.46 -5.86 -5.38
N LEU A 16 16.25 -7.16 -5.09
CA LEU A 16 17.09 -8.24 -5.62
C LEU A 16 16.69 -8.68 -7.03
N THR A 17 15.38 -8.68 -7.30
CA THR A 17 14.83 -9.19 -8.57
C THR A 17 14.64 -8.11 -9.61
N HIS A 18 14.69 -6.83 -9.22
CA HIS A 18 14.32 -5.67 -10.04
C HIS A 18 12.91 -5.77 -10.66
N LYS A 19 12.02 -6.53 -10.01
CA LYS A 19 10.62 -6.70 -10.40
C LYS A 19 9.72 -6.05 -9.38
N LEU A 20 8.52 -5.66 -9.82
CA LEU A 20 7.47 -5.19 -8.93
C LEU A 20 7.04 -6.31 -7.98
N THR A 21 7.12 -6.06 -6.68
CA THR A 21 6.65 -6.99 -5.64
C THR A 21 5.42 -6.44 -4.94
N VAL A 22 4.58 -7.33 -4.40
CA VAL A 22 3.29 -6.97 -3.79
C VAL A 22 3.26 -7.38 -2.31
N CYS A 23 2.78 -6.48 -1.45
CA CYS A 23 2.45 -6.77 -0.06
C CYS A 23 0.99 -6.42 0.23
N ALA A 24 0.40 -7.07 1.23
CA ALA A 24 -0.99 -6.80 1.63
C ALA A 24 -1.13 -6.76 3.15
N GLY A 25 -2.03 -5.90 3.64
CA GLY A 25 -2.30 -5.71 5.06
C GLY A 25 -3.78 -5.48 5.31
N SER A 26 -4.28 -5.98 6.45
CA SER A 26 -5.68 -5.80 6.85
C SER A 26 -5.95 -4.38 7.38
N SER A 27 -7.21 -4.06 7.70
CA SER A 27 -7.59 -2.76 8.26
C SER A 27 -6.98 -2.51 9.64
N GLY A 28 -6.98 -1.23 10.05
CA GLY A 28 -6.44 -0.77 11.32
C GLY A 28 -4.99 -1.18 11.53
N PRO A 29 -4.65 -1.91 12.61
CA PRO A 29 -3.26 -2.22 12.94
C PRO A 29 -2.54 -3.07 11.88
N GLY A 30 -3.29 -3.80 11.04
CA GLY A 30 -2.69 -4.65 10.00
C GLY A 30 -1.92 -3.84 8.95
N ASN A 31 -2.55 -2.80 8.41
CA ASN A 31 -1.95 -1.98 7.36
C ASN A 31 -0.94 -0.97 7.94
N LEU A 32 -1.07 -0.57 9.21
CA LEU A 32 -0.10 0.29 9.89
C LEU A 32 1.31 -0.34 9.93
N HIS A 33 1.40 -1.66 10.04
CA HIS A 33 2.69 -2.35 10.03
C HIS A 33 3.42 -2.27 8.67
N LEU A 34 2.72 -1.93 7.59
CA LEU A 34 3.35 -1.74 6.28
C LEU A 34 4.12 -0.40 6.20
N ILE A 35 3.75 0.60 6.99
CA ILE A 35 4.21 1.99 6.86
C ILE A 35 5.75 2.09 6.85
N ASN A 36 6.41 1.49 7.84
CA ASN A 36 7.87 1.60 7.96
C ASN A 36 8.60 0.96 6.76
N GLY A 37 8.12 -0.19 6.29
CA GLY A 37 8.69 -0.84 5.11
C GLY A 37 8.43 -0.06 3.83
N LEU A 38 7.25 0.58 3.71
CA LEU A 38 6.92 1.42 2.57
C LEU A 38 7.74 2.72 2.55
N PHE A 39 8.04 3.31 3.71
CA PHE A 39 8.97 4.45 3.78
C PHE A 39 10.36 4.08 3.26
N ASP A 40 10.88 2.92 3.67
CA ASP A 40 12.17 2.43 3.19
C ASP A 40 12.15 2.19 1.67
N CYS A 41 11.11 1.51 1.16
CA CYS A 41 10.95 1.27 -0.27
C CYS A 41 10.82 2.58 -1.07
N HIS A 42 10.03 3.53 -0.56
CA HIS A 42 9.81 4.82 -1.21
C HIS A 42 11.10 5.63 -1.28
N ARG A 43 11.88 5.67 -0.19
CA ARG A 43 13.15 6.39 -0.13
C ARG A 43 14.22 5.76 -1.02
N ASN A 44 14.26 4.43 -1.09
CA ASN A 44 15.23 3.68 -1.89
C ASN A 44 14.76 3.44 -3.34
N ARG A 45 13.59 3.98 -3.73
CA ARG A 45 12.99 3.82 -5.07
C ARG A 45 12.80 2.36 -5.48
N VAL A 46 12.41 1.53 -4.53
CA VAL A 46 12.15 0.11 -4.75
C VAL A 46 10.69 -0.08 -5.19
N PRO A 47 10.41 -0.82 -6.28
CA PRO A 47 9.05 -0.98 -6.82
C PRO A 47 8.23 -1.92 -5.95
N VAL A 48 7.38 -1.36 -5.09
CA VAL A 48 6.44 -2.13 -4.26
C VAL A 48 5.02 -1.64 -4.44
N LEU A 49 4.09 -2.58 -4.64
CA LEU A 49 2.65 -2.34 -4.61
C LEU A 49 2.08 -2.83 -3.27
N ALA A 50 1.47 -1.93 -2.51
CA ALA A 50 0.81 -2.26 -1.24
C ALA A 50 -0.71 -2.29 -1.40
N ILE A 51 -1.34 -3.37 -0.95
CA ILE A 51 -2.79 -3.50 -0.89
C ILE A 51 -3.23 -3.47 0.58
N ALA A 52 -3.73 -2.33 1.02
CA ALA A 52 -4.28 -2.16 2.36
C ALA A 52 -5.80 -2.28 2.33
N SER A 53 -6.38 -3.19 3.11
CA SER A 53 -7.82 -3.18 3.31
C SER A 53 -8.23 -2.06 4.26
N HIS A 54 -9.47 -1.63 4.10
CA HIS A 54 -10.10 -0.62 4.95
C HIS A 54 -11.41 -1.17 5.54
N ILE A 55 -11.98 -0.44 6.50
CA ILE A 55 -13.26 -0.79 7.11
C ILE A 55 -14.40 -0.64 6.07
N PRO A 56 -15.59 -1.23 6.31
CA PRO A 56 -16.72 -1.02 5.42
C PRO A 56 -17.04 0.46 5.25
N GLN A 57 -17.32 0.88 4.01
CA GLN A 57 -17.50 2.30 3.68
C GLN A 57 -18.64 2.97 4.47
N SER A 58 -19.67 2.21 4.88
CA SER A 58 -20.78 2.71 5.71
C SER A 58 -20.36 3.10 7.12
N GLU A 59 -19.22 2.60 7.60
CA GLU A 59 -18.75 2.77 8.98
C GLU A 59 -17.68 3.86 9.13
N VAL A 60 -17.21 4.45 8.03
CA VAL A 60 -16.20 5.51 8.04
C VAL A 60 -16.76 6.78 8.69
N GLY A 61 -16.07 7.30 9.68
CA GLY A 61 -16.43 8.46 10.49
C GLY A 61 -17.24 8.14 11.74
N LEU A 62 -17.55 6.86 11.99
CA LEU A 62 -18.40 6.43 13.12
C LEU A 62 -17.61 5.91 14.33
N ASN A 63 -16.28 6.06 14.34
CA ASN A 63 -15.36 5.48 15.32
C ASN A 63 -15.46 3.94 15.36
N TYR A 64 -15.51 3.34 14.17
CA TYR A 64 -15.60 1.90 14.04
C TYR A 64 -14.32 1.22 14.57
N PHE A 65 -14.45 -0.02 15.04
CA PHE A 65 -13.28 -0.77 15.52
C PHE A 65 -12.27 -0.95 14.37
N GLN A 66 -11.01 -0.59 14.60
CA GLN A 66 -9.93 -0.58 13.59
C GLN A 66 -10.06 0.49 12.49
N GLU A 67 -10.88 1.52 12.70
CA GLU A 67 -10.90 2.69 11.84
C GLU A 67 -9.54 3.42 11.85
N THR A 68 -9.01 3.68 10.67
CA THR A 68 -7.84 4.51 10.41
C THR A 68 -8.11 5.35 9.16
N HIS A 69 -7.16 6.19 8.73
CA HIS A 69 -7.25 6.90 7.45
C HIS A 69 -6.08 6.51 6.53
N PRO A 70 -6.13 5.33 5.86
CA PRO A 70 -5.02 4.80 5.07
C PRO A 70 -4.47 5.77 4.02
N GLU A 71 -5.35 6.52 3.34
CA GLU A 71 -4.97 7.53 2.36
C GLU A 71 -4.04 8.61 2.93
N ASN A 72 -4.30 9.08 4.15
CA ASN A 72 -3.47 10.07 4.83
C ASN A 72 -2.17 9.46 5.34
N LEU A 73 -2.26 8.25 5.89
CA LEU A 73 -1.12 7.54 6.48
C LEU A 73 -0.09 7.11 5.43
N PHE A 74 -0.55 6.69 4.25
CA PHE A 74 0.33 6.23 3.18
C PHE A 74 0.79 7.34 2.24
N LYS A 75 0.22 8.54 2.32
CA LYS A 75 0.54 9.66 1.42
C LYS A 75 2.02 10.02 1.38
N GLU A 76 2.71 9.94 2.51
CA GLU A 76 4.13 10.32 2.62
C GLU A 76 5.09 9.18 2.30
N CYS A 77 4.61 7.92 2.31
CA CYS A 77 5.43 6.74 2.06
C CYS A 77 5.07 6.02 0.75
N SER A 78 4.36 6.70 -0.14
CA SER A 78 3.97 6.17 -1.45
C SER A 78 4.06 7.26 -2.52
N CYS A 79 4.34 6.83 -3.75
CA CYS A 79 4.28 7.71 -4.91
C CYS A 79 2.86 7.89 -5.46
N PHE A 80 1.98 6.95 -5.13
CA PHE A 80 0.58 6.92 -5.51
C PHE A 80 -0.19 6.15 -4.44
N CYS A 81 -1.27 6.75 -3.94
CA CYS A 81 -2.17 6.14 -2.98
C CYS A 81 -3.59 6.60 -3.28
N GLU A 82 -4.51 5.66 -3.48
CA GLU A 82 -5.91 5.93 -3.76
C GLU A 82 -6.78 4.91 -3.06
N LEU A 83 -7.95 5.34 -2.58
CA LEU A 83 -8.97 4.47 -2.00
C LEU A 83 -9.92 3.98 -3.09
N VAL A 84 -10.11 2.66 -3.18
CA VAL A 84 -11.08 2.06 -4.10
C VAL A 84 -12.47 2.04 -3.45
N SER A 85 -13.30 3.04 -3.74
CA SER A 85 -14.68 3.11 -3.23
C SER A 85 -15.69 2.34 -4.10
N ASN A 86 -15.40 2.14 -5.38
CA ASN A 86 -16.25 1.36 -6.29
C ASN A 86 -15.42 0.24 -6.95
N PRO A 87 -15.87 -1.03 -6.91
CA PRO A 87 -15.18 -2.15 -7.56
C PRO A 87 -14.87 -1.93 -9.05
N LYS A 88 -15.70 -1.15 -9.77
CA LYS A 88 -15.47 -0.82 -11.17
C LYS A 88 -14.22 0.01 -11.41
N GLN A 89 -13.73 0.74 -10.40
CA GLN A 89 -12.51 1.55 -10.49
C GLN A 89 -11.24 0.71 -10.30
N MET A 90 -11.36 -0.50 -9.74
CA MET A 90 -10.22 -1.33 -9.35
C MET A 90 -9.22 -1.56 -10.51
N PRO A 91 -9.64 -1.90 -11.75
CA PRO A 91 -8.69 -2.16 -12.83
C PRO A 91 -7.85 -0.91 -13.18
N GLU A 92 -8.49 0.25 -13.26
CA GLU A 92 -7.85 1.51 -13.62
C GLU A 92 -6.91 2.00 -12.50
N ILE A 93 -7.36 1.96 -11.25
CA ILE A 93 -6.55 2.36 -10.10
C ILE A 93 -5.33 1.43 -9.96
N LEU A 94 -5.52 0.13 -10.14
CA LEU A 94 -4.43 -0.84 -10.11
C LEU A 94 -3.40 -0.55 -11.21
N PHE A 95 -3.85 -0.29 -12.44
CA PHE A 95 -2.97 0.04 -13.56
C PHE A 95 -2.15 1.30 -13.27
N ARG A 96 -2.80 2.36 -12.78
CA ARG A 96 -2.12 3.61 -12.38
C ARG A 96 -1.11 3.38 -11.25
N ALA A 97 -1.46 2.60 -10.24
CA ALA A 97 -0.57 2.26 -9.13
C ALA A 97 0.67 1.49 -9.59
N MET A 98 0.49 0.49 -10.47
CA MET A 98 1.60 -0.30 -11.02
C MET A 98 2.53 0.57 -11.88
N ASN A 99 1.97 1.42 -12.74
CA ASN A 99 2.77 2.34 -13.56
C ASN A 99 3.53 3.35 -12.71
N ALA A 100 2.92 3.88 -11.65
CA ALA A 100 3.59 4.78 -10.71
C ALA A 100 4.75 4.07 -9.98
N ALA A 101 4.53 2.84 -9.51
CA ALA A 101 5.55 2.08 -8.79
C ALA A 101 6.76 1.70 -9.68
N VAL A 102 6.53 1.39 -10.95
CA VAL A 102 7.59 1.04 -11.91
C VAL A 102 8.25 2.28 -12.52
N GLY A 103 7.47 3.30 -12.87
CA GLY A 103 7.96 4.52 -13.52
C GLY A 103 8.75 5.46 -12.60
N ASN A 104 8.68 5.28 -11.28
CA ASN A 104 9.40 6.10 -10.31
C ASN A 104 10.77 5.51 -9.91
N GLN A 105 11.33 4.67 -10.79
CA GLN A 105 12.66 4.06 -10.61
C GLN A 105 13.81 4.90 -11.18
N ASP A 106 13.52 5.95 -11.95
CA ASP A 106 14.51 6.84 -12.59
C ASP A 106 14.97 7.99 -11.66
#